data_AF-A0A3C1W4X5-F1
#
_entry.id   AF-A0A3C1W4X5-F1
#
_cell.length_a   1.000
_cell.length_b   1.000
_cell.length_c   1.000
_cell.angle_alpha   90.00
_cell.angle_beta   90.00
_cell.angle_gamma   90.00
#
_symmetry.space_group_name_H-M   'P 1'
#
loop_
_entity.id
_entity.type
_entity.pdbx_description
1 polymer ?
#
loop_
_entity_poly.entity_id
_entity_poly.type
_entity_poly.pdbx_seq_one_letter_code
_entity_poly.pdbx_strand_id
1 'polypeptide(L)'
;MDGVENTLPPVKLWEKLSPTLKVADELRERLQTPLCRITSGYRSPSYNAKVPGAVKGSYHTRNQALDLVYFCSPKKAFDTALQLRREGFFRGGIGLYPTFIHLDTRGYAATWRRV
;
A
#
# COMPACT_ATOMS: atom_id res chain seq x y z
N MET A 1 -3.03 -13.02 26.42
CA MET A 1 -3.21 -12.15 25.24
C MET A 1 -2.46 -12.81 24.11
N ASP A 2 -3.18 -13.45 23.19
CA ASP A 2 -2.56 -14.23 22.11
C ASP A 2 -2.25 -13.32 20.92
N GLY A 3 -1.25 -12.46 21.10
CA GLY A 3 -0.68 -11.69 20.00
C GLY A 3 0.02 -12.61 19.01
N VAL A 4 -0.09 -12.31 17.71
CA VAL A 4 0.70 -12.98 16.67
C VAL A 4 1.77 -11.99 16.20
N GLU A 5 3.03 -12.41 16.25
CA GLU A 5 4.13 -11.62 15.71
C GLU A 5 4.11 -11.61 14.18
N ASN A 6 4.51 -10.48 13.60
CA ASN A 6 4.78 -10.41 12.17
C ASN A 6 6.20 -10.93 11.90
N THR A 7 6.51 -11.21 10.63
CA THR A 7 7.86 -11.62 10.20
C THR A 7 8.35 -10.72 9.08
N LEU A 8 9.64 -10.79 8.78
CA LEU A 8 10.15 -10.28 7.51
C LEU A 8 9.53 -11.06 6.33
N PRO A 9 9.40 -10.44 5.15
CA PRO A 9 9.04 -11.17 3.94
C PRO A 9 10.11 -12.22 3.62
N PRO A 10 9.73 -13.43 3.15
CA PRO A 10 10.68 -14.36 2.55
C PRO A 10 11.52 -13.68 1.47
N VAL A 11 12.82 -13.99 1.40
CA VAL A 11 13.79 -13.35 0.49
C VAL A 11 13.29 -13.33 -0.96
N LYS A 12 12.66 -14.41 -1.43
CA LYS A 12 12.06 -14.53 -2.77
C LYS A 12 10.97 -13.49 -3.09
N LEU A 13 10.46 -12.76 -2.09
CA LEU A 13 9.45 -11.72 -2.25
C LEU A 13 10.04 -10.31 -2.19
N TRP A 14 11.32 -10.13 -1.87
CA TRP A 14 11.90 -8.79 -1.62
C TRP A 14 11.78 -7.89 -2.84
N GLU A 15 12.16 -8.39 -4.02
CA GLU A 15 12.05 -7.67 -5.29
C GLU A 15 10.62 -7.24 -5.64
N LYS A 16 9.60 -7.95 -5.11
CA LYS A 16 8.20 -7.65 -5.42
C LYS A 16 7.71 -6.32 -4.84
N LEU A 17 8.39 -5.77 -3.84
CA LEU A 17 8.02 -4.50 -3.23
C LEU A 17 8.60 -3.29 -3.99
N SER A 18 9.67 -3.49 -4.76
CA SER A 18 10.38 -2.42 -5.46
C SER A 18 9.47 -1.55 -6.34
N PRO A 19 8.55 -2.11 -7.16
CA PRO A 19 7.61 -1.30 -7.93
C PRO A 19 6.70 -0.44 -7.04
N THR A 20 6.21 -0.98 -5.91
CA THR A 20 5.33 -0.25 -5.00
C THR A 20 6.07 0.90 -4.30
N LEU A 21 7.35 0.71 -3.96
CA LEU A 21 8.21 1.76 -3.41
C LEU A 21 8.44 2.89 -4.40
N LYS A 22 8.67 2.58 -5.69
CA LYS A 22 8.80 3.59 -6.75
C LYS A 22 7.54 4.44 -6.89
N VAL A 23 6.35 3.83 -6.79
CA VAL A 23 5.08 4.57 -6.82
C VAL A 23 4.92 5.45 -5.58
N ALA A 24 5.30 4.96 -4.40
CA ALA A 24 5.24 5.74 -3.18
C ALA A 24 6.17 6.97 -3.22
N ASP A 25 7.37 6.83 -3.80
CA ASP A 25 8.29 7.94 -3.95
C ASP A 25 7.84 8.96 -5.01
N GLU A 26 7.33 8.50 -6.16
CA GLU A 26 6.76 9.40 -7.17
C GLU A 26 5.57 10.19 -6.62
N LEU A 27 4.74 9.58 -5.77
CA LEU A 27 3.66 10.29 -5.09
C LEU A 27 4.18 11.41 -4.19
N ARG A 28 5.27 11.16 -3.45
CA ARG A 28 5.93 12.17 -2.62
C ARG A 28 6.34 13.39 -3.46
N GLU A 29 6.94 13.15 -4.63
CA GLU A 29 7.33 14.19 -5.58
C GLU A 29 6.12 14.96 -6.14
N ARG A 30 5.08 14.26 -6.62
CA ARG A 30 3.86 14.88 -7.18
C ARG A 30 3.07 15.67 -6.15
N LEU A 31 3.05 15.22 -4.91
CA LEU A 31 2.37 15.91 -3.80
C LEU A 31 3.17 17.09 -3.26
N GLN A 32 4.46 17.20 -3.62
CA GLN A 32 5.41 18.17 -3.08
C GLN A 32 5.46 18.14 -1.55
N THR A 33 5.39 16.94 -0.98
CA THR A 33 5.36 16.75 0.47
C THR A 33 5.99 15.41 0.84
N PRO A 34 6.68 15.29 1.99
CA PRO A 34 7.30 14.03 2.40
C PRO A 34 6.26 12.92 2.64
N LEU A 35 6.71 11.67 2.47
CA LEU A 35 6.02 10.50 2.99
C LEU A 35 6.19 10.51 4.51
N CYS A 36 5.10 10.73 5.24
CA CYS A 36 5.10 10.82 6.71
C CYS A 36 5.31 9.45 7.35
N ARG A 37 4.58 8.43 6.90
CA ARG A 37 4.65 7.09 7.48
C ARG A 37 4.23 6.01 6.50
N ILE A 38 4.96 4.89 6.51
CA ILE A 38 4.47 3.60 6.02
C ILE A 38 3.83 2.89 7.23
N THR A 39 2.51 2.81 7.29
CA THR A 39 1.81 2.19 8.43
C THR A 39 1.74 0.67 8.30
N SER A 40 1.84 0.16 7.08
CA SER A 40 1.87 -1.28 6.83
C SER A 40 2.60 -1.63 5.55
N GLY A 41 3.43 -2.67 5.60
CA GLY A 41 4.12 -3.26 4.45
C GLY A 41 3.80 -4.75 4.36
N TYR A 42 4.82 -5.62 4.34
CA TYR A 42 4.58 -7.06 4.39
C TYR A 42 3.83 -7.50 5.64
N ARG A 43 2.92 -8.45 5.46
CA ARG A 43 2.21 -9.15 6.55
C ARG A 43 2.38 -10.65 6.34
N SER A 44 2.93 -11.36 7.33
CA SER A 44 2.92 -12.83 7.31
C SER A 44 1.47 -13.34 7.22
N PRO A 45 1.21 -14.52 6.64
CA PRO A 45 -0.16 -15.04 6.55
C PRO A 45 -0.87 -15.14 7.91
N SER A 46 -0.15 -15.56 8.95
CA SER A 46 -0.67 -15.64 10.32
C SER A 46 -0.98 -14.26 10.91
N TYR A 47 -0.08 -13.29 10.71
CA TYR A 47 -0.31 -11.91 11.15
C TYR A 47 -1.50 -11.28 10.41
N ASN A 48 -1.55 -11.41 9.08
CA ASN A 48 -2.64 -10.86 8.26
C ASN A 48 -4.01 -11.41 8.69
N ALA A 49 -4.09 -12.69 9.08
CA ALA A 49 -5.34 -13.29 9.56
C ALA A 49 -5.88 -12.67 10.87
N LYS A 50 -5.02 -12.00 11.65
CA LYS A 50 -5.39 -11.29 12.88
C LYS A 50 -5.67 -9.80 12.66
N VAL A 51 -5.31 -9.23 11.51
CA VAL A 51 -5.55 -7.81 11.20
C VAL A 51 -7.03 -7.59 10.87
N PRO A 52 -7.75 -6.72 11.60
CA PRO A 52 -9.15 -6.43 11.32
C PRO A 52 -9.38 -5.95 9.88
N GLY A 53 -10.35 -6.55 9.19
CA GLY A 53 -10.71 -6.20 7.82
C GLY A 53 -9.73 -6.66 6.74
N ALA A 54 -8.66 -7.39 7.11
CA ALA A 54 -7.76 -7.99 6.14
C ALA A 54 -8.44 -9.16 5.40
N VAL A 55 -8.18 -9.25 4.10
CA VAL A 55 -8.76 -10.29 3.24
C VAL A 55 -7.78 -11.44 3.00
N LYS A 56 -8.32 -12.64 2.75
CA LYS A 56 -7.54 -13.74 2.17
C LYS A 56 -6.99 -13.30 0.81
N GLY A 57 -5.72 -13.61 0.54
CA GLY A 57 -5.06 -13.21 -0.69
C GLY A 57 -4.64 -11.73 -0.78
N SER A 58 -4.64 -10.99 0.33
CA SER A 58 -4.11 -9.63 0.45
C SER A 58 -2.72 -9.48 -0.20
N TYR A 59 -2.50 -8.36 -0.90
CA TYR A 59 -1.19 -8.09 -1.54
C TYR A 59 -0.09 -7.73 -0.52
N HIS A 60 -0.45 -7.43 0.74
CA HIS A 60 0.52 -7.33 1.83
C HIS A 60 1.21 -8.68 2.09
N THR A 61 0.51 -9.81 1.95
CA THR A 61 1.13 -11.14 2.15
C THR A 61 2.02 -11.58 0.98
N ARG A 62 1.99 -10.82 -0.11
CA ARG A 62 2.80 -11.03 -1.32
C ARG A 62 4.00 -10.08 -1.40
N ASN A 63 4.17 -9.20 -0.40
CA ASN A 63 5.15 -8.12 -0.38
C ASN A 63 5.00 -7.17 -1.58
N GLN A 64 3.76 -6.82 -1.93
CA GLN A 64 3.43 -5.99 -3.11
C GLN A 64 2.54 -4.79 -2.76
N ALA A 65 2.34 -4.52 -1.47
CA ALA A 65 1.41 -3.49 -1.01
C ALA A 65 1.98 -2.69 0.16
N LEU A 66 1.59 -1.42 0.20
CA LEU A 66 1.91 -0.46 1.24
C LEU A 66 0.65 0.31 1.65
N ASP A 67 0.52 0.52 2.96
CA ASP A 67 -0.41 1.50 3.52
C ASP A 67 0.40 2.75 3.89
N LEU A 68 0.03 3.90 3.31
CA LEU A 68 0.86 5.10 3.26
C LEU A 68 0.14 6.33 3.81
N VAL A 69 0.89 7.14 4.56
CA VAL A 69 0.48 8.43 5.08
C VAL A 69 1.48 9.48 4.59
N TYR A 70 0.97 10.52 3.94
CA TYR A 70 1.74 11.70 3.52
C TYR A 70 1.39 12.88 4.43
N PHE A 71 2.18 13.95 4.41
CA PHE A 71 1.81 15.22 5.10
C PHE A 71 0.73 16.00 4.34
N CYS A 72 -0.34 15.31 3.96
CA CYS A 72 -1.56 15.86 3.38
C CYS A 72 -2.76 14.96 3.72
N SER A 73 -3.97 15.36 3.33
CA SER A 73 -5.14 14.49 3.53
C SER A 73 -5.02 13.18 2.74
N PRO A 74 -5.56 12.05 3.26
CA PRO A 74 -5.62 10.79 2.51
C PRO A 74 -6.34 10.95 1.17
N LYS A 75 -7.37 11.80 1.11
CA LYS A 75 -8.08 12.10 -0.14
C LYS A 75 -7.16 12.73 -1.18
N LYS A 76 -6.33 13.72 -0.81
CA LYS A 76 -5.38 14.35 -1.75
C LYS A 76 -4.39 13.31 -2.29
N ALA A 77 -3.79 12.50 -1.41
CA ALA A 77 -2.85 11.46 -1.82
C ALA A 77 -3.51 10.40 -2.73
N PHE A 78 -4.75 10.03 -2.43
CA PHE A 78 -5.54 9.09 -3.23
C PHE A 78 -5.85 9.62 -4.63
N ASP A 79 -6.29 10.89 -4.74
CA ASP A 79 -6.60 11.51 -6.03
C ASP A 79 -5.31 11.65 -6.89
N THR A 80 -4.17 11.99 -6.27
CA THR A 80 -2.87 12.00 -6.97
C THR A 80 -2.43 10.60 -7.41
N ALA A 81 -2.67 9.56 -6.61
CA ALA A 81 -2.39 8.18 -7.02
C ALA A 81 -3.25 7.72 -8.19
N LEU A 82 -4.52 8.13 -8.24
CA LEU A 82 -5.40 7.87 -9.37
C LEU A 82 -4.88 8.55 -10.64
N GLN A 83 -4.45 9.81 -10.53
CA GLN A 83 -3.83 10.53 -11.64
C GLN A 83 -2.57 9.81 -12.14
N LEU A 84 -1.66 9.46 -11.23
CA LEU A 84 -0.40 8.80 -11.58
C LEU A 84 -0.65 7.44 -12.27
N ARG A 85 -1.65 6.68 -11.82
CA ARG A 85 -2.06 5.43 -12.48
C ARG A 85 -2.64 5.68 -13.87
N ARG A 86 -3.47 6.73 -14.04
CA ARG A 86 -4.07 7.10 -15.32
C ARG A 86 -3.02 7.54 -16.35
N GLU A 87 -1.93 8.14 -15.90
CA GLU A 87 -0.77 8.49 -16.72
C GLU A 87 0.08 7.26 -17.12
N GLY A 88 -0.25 6.07 -16.62
CA GLY A 88 0.41 4.83 -16.99
C GLY A 88 1.68 4.51 -16.17
N PHE A 89 2.00 5.30 -15.15
CA PHE A 89 3.20 5.10 -14.33
C PHE A 89 3.21 3.73 -13.61
N PHE A 90 2.04 3.22 -13.24
CA PHE A 90 1.91 1.88 -12.67
C PHE A 90 0.55 1.24 -12.97
N ARG A 91 0.46 -0.07 -12.74
CA ARG A 91 -0.79 -0.84 -12.79
C ARG A 91 -1.01 -1.53 -11.45
N GLY A 92 -2.08 -1.17 -10.75
CA GLY A 92 -2.34 -1.74 -9.44
C GLY A 92 -3.55 -1.19 -8.70
N GLY A 93 -3.70 -1.65 -7.46
CA GLY A 93 -4.77 -1.25 -6.56
C GLY A 93 -4.51 0.07 -5.85
N ILE A 94 -5.56 0.87 -5.68
CA ILE A 94 -5.55 2.11 -4.89
C ILE A 94 -6.78 2.10 -3.98
N GLY A 95 -6.57 2.16 -2.67
CA GLY A 95 -7.64 2.19 -1.67
C GLY A 95 -7.60 3.50 -0.86
N LEU A 96 -8.75 4.13 -0.64
CA LEU A 96 -8.88 5.24 0.30
C LEU A 96 -9.37 4.73 1.66
N TYR A 97 -8.67 5.09 2.73
CA TYR A 97 -9.05 4.83 4.13
C TYR A 97 -9.09 6.16 4.92
N PRO A 98 -9.66 6.19 6.13
CA PRO A 98 -9.80 7.44 6.88
C PRO A 98 -8.47 8.09 7.26
N THR A 99 -7.42 7.28 7.44
CA THR A 99 -6.11 7.74 7.95
C THR A 99 -4.93 7.47 7.03
N PHE A 100 -5.11 6.70 5.95
CA PHE A 100 -4.04 6.34 5.01
C PHE A 100 -4.61 6.05 3.61
N ILE A 101 -3.72 5.89 2.63
CA ILE A 101 -4.06 5.28 1.34
C ILE A 101 -3.38 3.91 1.22
N HIS A 102 -4.08 2.97 0.60
CA HIS A 102 -3.50 1.69 0.22
C HIS A 102 -3.01 1.76 -1.22
N LEU A 103 -1.81 1.25 -1.47
CA LEU A 103 -1.26 1.05 -2.80
C LEU A 103 -0.71 -0.35 -2.94
N ASP A 104 -0.93 -0.96 -4.09
CA ASP A 104 -0.24 -2.16 -4.50
C ASP A 104 0.06 -2.14 -5.99
N THR A 105 0.99 -2.97 -6.44
CA THR A 105 1.36 -3.11 -7.85
C THR A 105 0.98 -4.49 -8.38
N ARG A 106 -0.29 -4.89 -8.19
CA ARG A 106 -0.84 -6.20 -8.61
C ARG A 106 -0.92 -6.46 -10.12
N GLY A 107 -0.60 -5.48 -10.96
CA GLY A 107 -0.58 -5.61 -12.42
C GLY A 107 -1.91 -5.29 -13.11
N TYR A 108 -2.98 -5.01 -12.37
CA TYR A 108 -4.27 -4.56 -12.91
C TYR A 108 -4.90 -3.50 -12.01
N ALA A 109 -5.68 -2.61 -12.60
CA ALA A 109 -6.32 -1.51 -11.89
C ALA A 109 -7.44 -2.04 -10.99
N ALA A 110 -7.42 -1.63 -9.72
CA ALA A 110 -8.53 -1.81 -8.80
C ALA A 110 -8.64 -0.56 -7.92
N THR A 111 -9.86 -0.12 -7.58
CA THR A 111 -10.06 1.06 -6.75
C THR A 111 -11.19 0.84 -5.77
N TRP A 112 -10.99 1.24 -4.52
CA TRP A 112 -12.01 1.16 -3.48
C TRP A 112 -11.89 2.33 -2.50
N ARG A 113 -12.97 2.62 -1.78
CA ARG A 113 -13.02 3.61 -0.70
C ARG A 113 -13.65 2.96 0.52
N ARG A 114 -13.02 3.10 1.67
CA ARG A 114 -13.54 2.72 2.99
C ARG A 114 -13.54 3.97 3.86
N VAL A 115 -14.41 4.90 3.48
CA VAL A 115 -14.65 6.19 4.15
C VAL A 115 -15.99 6.17 4.83
#